data_AF-A0ABD0RCG4-F1
#
_entry.id   AF-A0ABD0RCG4-F1
#
_cell.length_a   1.000
_cell.length_b   1.000
_cell.length_c   1.000
_cell.angle_alpha   90.00
_cell.angle_beta   90.00
_cell.angle_gamma   90.00
#
_symmetry.space_group_name_H-M   'P 1'
#
loop_
_entity.id
_entity.type
_entity.pdbx_description
1 polymer ?
#
loop_
_entity_poly.entity_id
_entity_poly.type
_entity_poly.pdbx_seq_one_letter_code
_entity_poly.pdbx_strand_id
1 'polypeptide(L)' 'QYYEMLYNTADELLNLVVDQGVRYTELEYINALSLLHRSQTGVGDLTVQNMRLQRLKEIICEQAAIKQATKDKKITT' A
#
# COMPACT_ATOMS: atom_id res chain seq x y z
N GLN A 1 -1.94 5.10 15.11
CA GLN A 1 -1.52 5.64 13.79
C GLN A 1 -2.22 4.99 12.60
N TYR A 2 -2.74 3.75 12.70
CA TYR A 2 -3.52 3.11 11.62
C TYR A 2 -4.63 4.01 11.01
N TYR A 3 -5.41 4.70 11.85
CA TYR A 3 -6.47 5.60 11.39
C TYR A 3 -5.98 6.78 10.55
N GLU A 4 -4.68 7.13 10.61
CA GLU A 4 -4.13 8.20 9.78
C GLU A 4 -4.15 7.84 8.29
N MET A 5 -4.17 6.55 7.94
CA MET A 5 -4.37 6.11 6.56
C MET A 5 -5.69 6.59 5.97
N LEU A 6 -6.73 6.73 6.81
CA LEU A 6 -8.07 7.10 6.38
C LEU A 6 -8.20 8.60 6.06
N TYR A 7 -7.17 9.41 6.36
CA TYR A 7 -7.09 10.80 5.88
C TYR A 7 -6.62 10.90 4.42
N ASN A 8 -6.19 9.79 3.82
CA ASN A 8 -5.74 9.73 2.43
C ASN A 8 -6.81 9.08 1.55
N THR A 9 -6.79 9.37 0.26
CA THR A 9 -7.51 8.56 -0.73
C THR A 9 -6.79 7.23 -0.97
N ALA A 10 -7.49 6.26 -1.58
CA ALA A 10 -6.91 4.96 -1.91
C ALA A 10 -5.67 5.07 -2.81
N ASP A 11 -5.69 5.97 -3.79
CA ASP A 11 -4.54 6.21 -4.68
C ASP A 11 -3.37 6.88 -3.96
N GLU A 12 -3.64 7.88 -3.11
CA GLU A 12 -2.61 8.50 -2.27
C GLU A 12 -1.95 7.50 -1.33
N LEU A 13 -2.75 6.60 -0.73
CA LEU A 13 -2.22 5.55 0.13
C LEU A 13 -1.26 4.62 -0.64
N LEU A 14 -1.59 4.22 -1.87
CA LEU A 14 -0.69 3.41 -2.70
C LEU A 14 0.60 4.16 -3.06
N ASN A 15 0.48 5.44 -3.45
CA ASN A 15 1.64 6.28 -3.76
C ASN A 15 2.56 6.42 -2.54
N LEU A 16 2.02 6.60 -1.33
CA LEU A 16 2.81 6.66 -0.10
C LEU A 16 3.62 5.39 0.14
N VAL A 17 3.09 4.20 -0.15
CA VAL A 17 3.84 2.94 0.00
C VAL A 17 4.98 2.87 -1.03
N VAL A 18 4.79 3.40 -2.23
CA VAL A 18 5.84 3.47 -3.26
C VAL A 18 6.96 4.43 -2.83
N ASP A 19 6.60 5.66 -2.44
CA ASP A 19 7.57 6.72 -2.14
C ASP A 19 8.28 6.52 -0.80
N GLN A 20 7.54 6.06 0.22
CA GLN A 20 8.01 6.04 1.62
C GLN A 20 8.22 4.63 2.17
N GLY A 21 7.87 3.61 1.38
CA GLY A 21 7.98 2.21 1.76
C GLY A 21 6.84 1.70 2.65
N VAL A 22 6.91 0.41 2.98
CA VAL A 22 5.90 -0.29 3.77
C VAL A 22 6.05 0.05 5.26
N ARG A 23 5.11 0.85 5.79
CA ARG A 23 5.05 1.25 7.21
C ARG A 23 4.16 0.37 8.09
N TYR A 24 3.15 -0.26 7.49
CA TYR A 24 2.16 -1.08 8.18
C TYR A 24 2.05 -2.45 7.52
N THR A 25 1.34 -3.38 8.16
CA THR A 25 1.17 -4.72 7.60
C THR A 25 0.28 -4.72 6.35
N GLU A 26 0.43 -5.73 5.50
CA GLU A 26 -0.43 -5.92 4.32
C GLU A 26 -1.92 -5.91 4.72
N LEU A 27 -2.27 -6.61 5.81
CA LEU A 27 -3.63 -6.69 6.32
C LEU A 27 -4.20 -5.31 6.70
N GLU A 28 -3.39 -4.46 7.32
CA GLU A 28 -3.79 -3.09 7.65
C GLU A 28 -4.09 -2.28 6.40
N TYR A 29 -3.23 -2.33 5.37
CA TYR A 29 -3.49 -1.63 4.11
C TYR A 29 -4.74 -2.18 3.39
N ILE A 30 -4.97 -3.50 3.39
CA ILE A 30 -6.17 -4.12 2.83
C ILE A 30 -7.42 -3.59 3.53
N ASN A 31 -7.41 -3.54 4.86
CA ASN A 31 -8.52 -3.04 5.65
C ASN A 31 -8.78 -1.55 5.39
N ALA A 32 -7.73 -0.74 5.33
CA ALA A 32 -7.84 0.70 5.04
C ALA A 32 -8.41 0.94 3.63
N LEU A 33 -7.88 0.27 2.60
CA LEU A 33 -8.39 0.37 1.23
C LEU A 33 -9.85 -0.09 1.12
N SER A 34 -10.23 -1.13 1.84
CA SER A 34 -11.62 -1.62 1.88
C SER A 34 -12.56 -0.62 2.56
N LEU A 35 -12.13 0.01 3.65
CA LEU A 35 -12.88 1.07 4.32
C LEU A 35 -13.01 2.32 3.42
N LEU A 36 -11.92 2.74 2.78
CA LEU A 36 -11.90 3.86 1.85
C LEU A 36 -12.84 3.62 0.66
N HIS A 37 -12.82 2.42 0.07
CA HIS A 37 -13.75 2.05 -1.00
C HIS A 37 -15.21 2.11 -0.55
N ARG A 38 -15.54 1.59 0.64
CA ARG A 38 -16.90 1.65 1.19
C ARG A 38 -17.35 3.07 1.54
N SER A 39 -16.42 3.95 1.90
CA SER A 39 -16.71 5.32 2.32
C SER A 39 -17.03 6.26 1.14
N GLN A 40 -16.59 5.94 -0.07
CA GLN A 40 -16.82 6.75 -1.25
C GLN A 40 -18.06 6.26 -2.01
N THR A 41 -19.16 7.00 -1.91
CA THR A 41 -20.35 6.76 -2.74
C THR A 41 -20.01 7.08 -4.21
N GLY A 42 -20.28 6.15 -5.12
CA GLY A 42 -20.08 6.37 -6.56
C GLY A 42 -18.70 5.98 -7.12
N VAL A 43 -17.74 5.52 -6.30
CA VAL A 43 -16.46 4.92 -6.79
C VAL A 43 -16.66 3.43 -7.12
N GLY A 44 -17.88 3.13 -7.57
CA GLY A 44 -18.41 1.81 -7.84
C GLY A 44 -17.66 1.18 -8.99
N ASP A 45 -16.81 0.23 -8.66
CA ASP A 45 -16.84 -1.11 -9.25
C ASP A 45 -15.92 -2.00 -8.42
N LEU A 46 -16.33 -3.24 -8.18
CA LEU A 46 -15.51 -4.22 -7.47
C LEU A 46 -14.17 -4.45 -8.21
N THR A 47 -14.14 -4.25 -9.53
CA THR A 47 -12.92 -4.29 -10.34
C THR A 47 -11.90 -3.24 -9.92
N VAL A 48 -12.34 -2.01 -9.62
CA VAL A 48 -11.43 -0.94 -9.17
C VAL A 48 -10.83 -1.29 -7.81
N GLN A 49 -11.65 -1.83 -6.89
CA GLN A 49 -11.17 -2.30 -5.60
C GLN A 49 -10.15 -3.42 -5.78
N ASN A 50 -10.44 -4.42 -6.63
CA ASN A 50 -9.54 -5.55 -6.89
C ASN A 50 -8.22 -5.10 -7.53
N MET A 51 -8.25 -4.16 -8.48
CA MET A 51 -7.03 -3.59 -9.07
C MET A 51 -6.17 -2.89 -8.01
N ARG A 52 -6.77 -2.09 -7.12
CA ARG A 52 -6.04 -1.41 -6.04
C ARG A 52 -5.42 -2.41 -5.05
N LEU A 53 -6.16 -3.47 -4.71
CA LEU A 53 -5.64 -4.53 -3.83
C LEU A 53 -4.52 -5.34 -4.49
N GLN A 54 -4.63 -5.64 -5.79
CA GLN A 54 -3.56 -6.28 -6.54
C GLN A 54 -2.31 -5.39 -6.57
N ARG A 55 -2.48 -4.10 -6.88
CA ARG A 55 -1.38 -3.15 -6.94
C ARG A 55 -0.67 -3.01 -5.59
N LEU A 56 -1.41 -3.00 -4.48
CA LEU A 56 -0.83 -3.00 -3.14
C LEU A 56 0.12 -4.19 -2.92
N LYS A 57 -0.28 -5.40 -3.33
CA LYS A 57 0.54 -6.61 -3.17
C LYS A 57 1.84 -6.53 -3.97
N GLU A 58 1.74 -6.03 -5.20
CA GLU A 58 2.90 -5.80 -6.05
C GLU A 58 3.87 -4.83 -5.38
N ILE A 59 3.38 -3.66 -4.95
CA ILE A 59 4.22 -2.64 -4.29
C ILE A 59 4.90 -3.21 -3.04
N ILE A 60 4.19 -3.96 -2.19
CA ILE A 60 4.78 -4.55 -0.97
C ILE A 60 5.91 -5.52 -1.33
N CYS A 61 5.72 -6.35 -2.35
CA CYS A 61 6.75 -7.26 -2.84
C CYS A 61 7.96 -6.48 -3.39
N GLU A 62 7.72 -5.46 -4.22
CA GLU A 62 8.75 -4.57 -4.78
C GLU A 62 9.57 -3.91 -3.65
N GLN A 63 8.89 -3.33 -2.66
CA GLN A 63 9.53 -2.70 -1.50
C GLN A 63 10.34 -3.68 -0.65
N ALA A 64 9.86 -4.91 -0.47
CA ALA A 64 10.61 -5.95 0.22
C ALA A 64 11.89 -6.33 -0.52
N ALA A 65 11.82 -6.47 -1.86
CA ALA A 65 12.98 -6.74 -2.71
C ALA A 65 14.00 -5.59 -2.69
N ILE A 66 13.54 -4.33 -2.77
CA ILE A 66 14.40 -3.13 -2.66
C ILE A 66 15.09 -3.08 -1.30
N LYS A 67 14.35 -3.33 -0.21
CA LYS A 67 14.91 -3.37 1.14
C LYS A 67 15.97 -4.46 1.31
N GLN A 68 15.79 -5.62 0.66
CA GLN A 68 16.80 -6.67 0.67
C GLN A 68 18.04 -6.28 -0.15
N ALA A 69 17.86 -5.74 -1.36
CA ALA A 69 18.96 -5.33 -2.23
C ALA A 69 19.82 -4.20 -1.64
N THR A 70 19.20 -3.28 -0.88
CA THR A 70 19.92 -2.20 -0.18
C THR A 70 20.66 -2.69 1.06
N LYS A 71 20.16 -3.73 1.74
CA LYS A 71 20.82 -4.35 2.88
C LYS A 71 22.10 -5.08 2.46
N ASP A 72 22.06 -5.82 1.35
CA ASP A 72 23.21 -6.57 0.81
C ASP A 72 24.39 -5.65 0.43
N LYS A 73 24.11 -4.48 -0.17
CA LYS A 73 25.16 -3.52 -0.55
C LYS A 73 25.93 -2.91 0.62
N LYS A 74 25.42 -2.99 1.86
CA LYS A 74 26.05 -2.36 3.04
C LYS A 74 27.04 -3.28 3.78
N ILE A 75 27.20 -4.54 3.35
CA ILE A 75 28.00 -5.55 4.04
C ILE A 75 29.39 -5.75 3.37
N THR A 76 29.64 -5.17 2.19
CA THR A 76 30.86 -5.42 1.40
C THR A 76 31.93 -4.33 1.50
N THR A 77 32.16 -3.72 2.66
CA THR A 77 33.30 -2.82 2.92
C THR A 77 33.88 -3.09 4.29
#